data_AF-A0A919IHV8-F1
#
_entry.id   AF-A0A919IHV8-F1
#
_cell.length_a   1.000
_cell.length_b   1.000
_cell.length_c   1.000
_cell.angle_alpha   90.00
_cell.angle_beta   90.00
_cell.angle_gamma   90.00
#
_symmetry.space_group_name_H-M   'P 1'
#
loop_
_entity.id
_entity.type
_entity.pdbx_description
1 polymer ?
#
loop_
_entity_poly.entity_id
_entity_poly.type
_entity_poly.pdbx_seq_one_letter_code
_entity_poly.pdbx_strand_id
1 'polypeptide(L)'
;MGDLHLEPEVVERCGDRLAAAGAAVDAQSRSFTGTRELAAAHPGIASALTLDFCRRNWSDRIESHGTGIRLLGDNLHFAVREYQAADARHAALLRGHSRVPGE
;
A
#
# COMPACT_ATOMS: atom_id res chain seq x y z
N MET A 1 -25.75 6.03 -6.59
CA MET A 1 -24.45 5.50 -6.12
C MET A 1 -24.63 4.01 -6.03
N GLY A 2 -23.97 3.23 -6.91
CA GLY A 2 -24.10 1.78 -6.89
C GLY A 2 -23.27 1.22 -5.74
N ASP A 3 -23.88 0.38 -4.91
CA ASP A 3 -23.16 -0.40 -3.92
C ASP A 3 -22.14 -1.28 -4.64
N LEU A 4 -20.87 -0.90 -4.57
CA LEU A 4 -19.77 -1.80 -4.88
C LEU A 4 -19.70 -2.83 -3.74
N HIS A 5 -20.53 -3.87 -3.83
CA HIS A 5 -20.31 -5.09 -3.07
C HIS A 5 -19.09 -5.79 -3.65
N LEU A 6 -17.92 -5.49 -3.09
CA LEU A 6 -16.69 -6.23 -3.35
C LEU A 6 -16.56 -7.35 -2.32
N GLU A 7 -16.42 -8.58 -2.81
CA GLU A 7 -16.11 -9.72 -1.96
C GLU A 7 -14.80 -9.47 -1.19
N PRO A 8 -14.71 -9.83 0.11
CA PRO A 8 -13.52 -9.58 0.92
C PRO A 8 -12.22 -10.09 0.30
N GLU A 9 -12.27 -11.25 -0.38
CA GLU A 9 -11.13 -11.84 -1.10
C GLU A 9 -10.63 -10.99 -2.28
N VAL A 10 -11.51 -10.21 -2.90
CA VAL A 10 -11.16 -9.28 -3.98
C VAL A 10 -10.48 -8.05 -3.39
N VAL A 11 -11.00 -7.53 -2.28
CA VAL A 11 -10.41 -6.40 -1.55
C VAL A 11 -9.03 -6.76 -1.00
N GLU A 12 -8.86 -7.96 -0.45
CA GLU A 12 -7.58 -8.46 0.06
C GLU A 12 -6.53 -8.60 -1.05
N ARG A 13 -6.88 -9.21 -2.19
CA ARG A 13 -6.00 -9.27 -3.37
C ARG A 13 -5.64 -7.89 -3.91
N CYS A 14 -6.55 -6.93 -3.87
CA CYS A 14 -6.25 -5.54 -4.23
C CYS A 14 -5.24 -4.93 -3.24
N GLY A 15 -5.40 -5.18 -1.95
CA GLY A 15 -4.44 -4.81 -0.92
C GLY A 15 -3.04 -5.37 -1.19
N ASP A 16 -2.94 -6.66 -1.51
CA ASP A 16 -1.67 -7.33 -1.81
C ASP A 16 -0.97 -6.72 -3.04
N ARG A 17 -1.73 -6.46 -4.11
CA ARG A 17 -1.19 -5.86 -5.33
C ARG A 17 -0.69 -4.44 -5.08
N LEU A 18 -1.38 -3.66 -4.25
CA LEU A 18 -0.94 -2.32 -3.87
C LEU A 18 0.29 -2.38 -2.97
N ALA A 19 0.33 -3.24 -1.97
CA ALA A 19 1.51 -3.42 -1.12
C ALA A 19 2.75 -3.82 -1.95
N ALA A 20 2.60 -4.76 -2.88
CA ALA A 20 3.66 -5.17 -3.80
C ALA A 20 4.12 -4.02 -4.73
N ALA A 21 3.18 -3.23 -5.26
CA ALA A 21 3.50 -2.06 -6.07
C ALA A 21 4.25 -0.99 -5.26
N GLY A 22 3.83 -0.71 -4.02
CA GLY A 22 4.52 0.21 -3.12
C GLY A 22 5.96 -0.24 -2.85
N ALA A 23 6.17 -1.53 -2.58
CA ALA A 23 7.50 -2.10 -2.37
C ALA A 23 8.40 -2.00 -3.62
N ALA A 24 7.86 -2.20 -4.83
CA ALA A 24 8.60 -2.05 -6.08
C ALA A 24 9.02 -0.59 -6.31
N VAL A 25 8.14 0.37 -6.02
CA VAL A 25 8.40 1.81 -6.12
C VAL A 25 9.50 2.23 -5.13
N ASP A 26 9.45 1.73 -3.89
CA ASP A 26 10.49 1.97 -2.89
C ASP A 26 11.85 1.39 -3.31
N ALA A 27 11.87 0.17 -3.86
CA ALA A 27 13.09 -0.45 -4.37
C ALA A 27 13.70 0.37 -5.52
N GLN A 28 12.86 0.89 -6.43
CA GLN A 28 13.30 1.74 -7.53
C GLN A 28 13.84 3.09 -7.03
N SER A 29 13.24 3.67 -5.99
CA SER A 29 13.79 4.87 -5.34
C SER A 29 15.21 4.64 -4.82
N ARG A 30 15.45 3.50 -4.15
CA ARG A 30 16.78 3.14 -3.61
C ARG A 30 17.82 2.89 -4.70
N SER A 31 17.42 2.34 -5.85
CA SER A 31 18.31 2.17 -7.02
C SER A 31 18.86 3.51 -7.51
N PHE A 32 18.10 4.59 -7.39
CA PHE A 32 18.56 5.94 -7.73
C PHE A 32 19.47 6.55 -6.67
N THR A 33 19.46 6.08 -5.42
CA THR A 33 20.48 6.47 -4.43
C THR A 33 21.89 6.11 -4.91
N GLY A 34 22.06 5.06 -5.72
CA GLY A 34 23.34 4.74 -6.36
C GLY A 34 23.86 5.84 -7.31
N THR A 35 22.99 6.70 -7.83
CA THR A 35 23.41 7.88 -8.62
C THR A 35 24.13 8.94 -7.78
N ARG A 36 24.02 8.87 -6.43
CA ARG A 36 24.77 9.72 -5.50
C ARG A 36 26.28 9.44 -5.56
N GLU A 37 26.65 8.17 -5.66
CA GLU A 37 28.05 7.76 -5.82
C GLU A 37 28.58 8.18 -7.20
N LEU A 38 27.74 8.06 -8.23
CA LEU A 38 28.06 8.47 -9.59
C LEU A 38 28.25 10.00 -9.71
N ALA A 39 27.40 10.79 -9.05
CA ALA A 39 27.53 12.25 -9.00
C ALA A 39 28.80 12.69 -8.25
N ALA A 40 29.20 11.96 -7.20
CA ALA A 40 30.47 12.19 -6.52
C ALA A 40 31.68 11.83 -7.40
N ALA A 41 31.54 10.85 -8.30
CA ALA A 41 32.60 10.41 -9.22
C ALA A 41 32.78 11.33 -10.44
N HIS A 42 31.80 12.19 -10.78
CA HIS A 42 31.86 13.09 -11.94
C HIS A 42 31.78 14.58 -11.51
N PRO A 43 32.91 15.20 -11.14
CA PRO A 43 32.97 16.57 -10.61
C PRO A 43 32.89 17.61 -11.73
N GLY A 44 31.72 17.72 -12.37
CA GLY A 44 31.38 18.80 -13.29
C GLY A 44 30.13 19.52 -12.81
N ILE A 45 30.13 20.86 -12.77
CA ILE A 45 29.02 21.67 -12.25
C ILE A 45 27.70 21.30 -12.95
N ALA A 46 27.73 21.09 -14.28
CA ALA A 46 26.54 20.66 -15.04
C ALA A 46 26.08 19.25 -14.66
N SER A 47 26.98 18.28 -14.58
CA SER A 47 26.67 16.89 -14.22
C SER A 47 26.12 16.79 -12.79
N ALA A 48 26.72 17.52 -11.84
CA ALA A 48 26.30 17.55 -10.46
C ALA A 48 24.91 18.21 -10.27
N LEU A 49 24.64 19.31 -10.98
CA LEU A 49 23.34 19.99 -10.93
C LEU A 49 22.23 19.16 -11.58
N THR A 50 22.50 18.54 -12.73
CA THR A 50 21.52 17.68 -13.41
C THR A 50 21.24 16.42 -12.58
N LEU A 51 22.28 15.77 -12.03
CA LEU A 51 22.10 14.59 -11.17
C LEU A 51 21.38 14.92 -9.86
N ASP A 52 21.70 16.05 -9.22
CA ASP A 52 20.99 16.46 -8.00
C ASP A 52 19.54 16.91 -8.27
N PHE A 53 19.28 17.56 -9.40
CA PHE A 53 17.91 17.91 -9.82
C PHE A 53 17.07 16.67 -10.14
N CYS A 54 17.62 15.73 -10.92
CA CYS A 54 16.98 14.46 -11.21
C CYS A 54 16.73 13.67 -9.92
N ARG A 55 17.69 13.64 -8.99
CA ARG A 55 17.53 13.03 -7.68
C ARG A 55 16.37 13.65 -6.89
N ARG A 56 16.39 14.97 -6.64
CA ARG A 56 15.35 15.63 -5.82
C ARG A 56 13.96 15.46 -6.41
N ASN A 57 13.80 15.69 -7.72
CA ASN A 57 12.49 15.57 -8.35
C ASN A 57 11.97 14.14 -8.42
N TRP A 58 12.86 13.16 -8.57
CA TRP A 58 12.47 11.77 -8.79
C TRP A 58 12.37 11.00 -7.48
N SER A 59 13.36 11.11 -6.58
CA SER A 59 13.34 10.44 -5.28
C SER A 59 12.18 10.92 -4.41
N ASP A 60 11.98 12.24 -4.26
CA ASP A 60 10.94 12.77 -3.36
C ASP A 60 9.53 12.43 -3.89
N ARG A 61 9.34 12.48 -5.22
CA ARG A 61 8.06 12.10 -5.83
C ARG A 61 7.82 10.60 -5.74
N ILE A 62 8.81 9.77 -6.03
CA ILE A 62 8.65 8.30 -5.99
C ILE A 62 8.44 7.82 -4.56
N GLU A 63 9.18 8.34 -3.59
CA GLU A 63 9.03 7.96 -2.18
C GLU A 63 7.64 8.34 -1.64
N SER A 64 7.11 9.50 -2.03
CA SER A 64 5.74 9.91 -1.71
C SER A 64 4.69 8.97 -2.33
N HIS A 65 4.88 8.55 -3.58
CA HIS A 65 3.96 7.62 -4.25
C HIS A 65 4.05 6.20 -3.66
N GLY A 66 5.25 5.70 -3.38
CA GLY A 66 5.46 4.38 -2.76
C GLY A 66 4.80 4.29 -1.40
N THR A 67 4.98 5.32 -0.57
CA THR A 67 4.33 5.45 0.74
C THR A 67 2.81 5.50 0.63
N GLY A 68 2.27 6.30 -0.30
CA GLY A 68 0.82 6.42 -0.49
C GLY A 68 0.17 5.11 -0.97
N ILE A 69 0.82 4.41 -1.90
CA ILE A 69 0.34 3.12 -2.43
C ILE A 69 0.36 2.03 -1.36
N ARG A 70 1.41 1.98 -0.54
CA ARG A 70 1.49 1.03 0.58
C ARG A 70 0.39 1.28 1.62
N LEU A 71 0.17 2.54 2.00
CA LEU A 71 -0.85 2.92 2.98
C LEU A 71 -2.27 2.60 2.50
N LEU A 72 -2.53 2.74 1.19
CA LEU A 72 -3.77 2.28 0.57
C LEU A 72 -3.93 0.76 0.68
N GLY A 73 -2.88 -0.02 0.42
CA GLY A 73 -2.88 -1.47 0.60
C GLY A 73 -3.21 -1.88 2.05
N ASP A 74 -2.50 -1.28 3.02
CA ASP A 74 -2.70 -1.55 4.46
C ASP A 74 -4.14 -1.24 4.91
N ASN A 75 -4.73 -0.15 4.39
CA ASN A 75 -6.11 0.23 4.68
C ASN A 75 -7.14 -0.76 4.12
N LEU A 76 -6.88 -1.36 2.94
CA LEU A 76 -7.75 -2.40 2.38
C LEU A 76 -7.68 -3.67 3.21
N HIS A 77 -6.50 -4.10 3.64
CA HIS A 77 -6.35 -5.24 4.56
C HIS A 77 -7.03 -4.98 5.91
N PHE A 78 -6.94 -3.76 6.44
CA PHE A 78 -7.67 -3.36 7.64
C PHE A 78 -9.19 -3.48 7.45
N ALA A 79 -9.72 -2.96 6.34
CA ALA A 79 -11.15 -3.02 6.04
C ALA A 79 -11.67 -4.47 5.94
N VAL A 80 -10.90 -5.38 5.32
CA VAL A 80 -11.24 -6.81 5.24
C VAL A 80 -11.32 -7.44 6.63
N ARG A 81 -10.36 -7.15 7.50
CA ARG A 81 -10.36 -7.69 8.88
C ARG A 81 -11.57 -7.21 9.69
N GLU A 82 -11.91 -5.93 9.59
CA GLU A 82 -13.09 -5.38 10.26
C GLU A 82 -14.39 -6.01 9.74
N TYR A 83 -14.50 -6.22 8.43
CA TYR A 83 -15.63 -6.89 7.81
C TYR A 83 -15.78 -8.34 8.33
N GLN A 84 -14.71 -9.13 8.30
CA GLN A 84 -14.71 -10.51 8.79
C GLN A 84 -15.04 -10.58 10.29
N ALA A 85 -14.54 -9.64 11.09
CA ALA A 85 -14.86 -9.55 12.52
C ALA A 85 -16.33 -9.17 12.76
N ALA A 86 -16.91 -8.30 11.93
CA ALA A 86 -18.33 -7.97 11.99
C ALA A 86 -19.21 -9.17 11.61
N ASP A 87 -18.85 -9.89 10.54
CA ASP A 87 -19.56 -11.08 10.09
C ASP A 87 -19.53 -12.20 11.13
N ALA A 88 -18.36 -12.46 11.73
CA ALA A 88 -18.22 -13.44 12.80
C ALA A 88 -19.07 -13.08 14.05
N ARG A 89 -19.14 -11.79 14.41
CA ARG A 89 -20.03 -11.29 15.48
C ARG A 89 -21.49 -11.52 15.14
N HIS A 90 -21.90 -11.23 13.91
CA HIS A 90 -23.26 -11.45 13.44
C HIS A 90 -23.63 -12.94 13.48
N ALA A 91 -22.77 -13.82 12.97
CA ALA A 91 -22.97 -15.26 13.00
C ALA A 91 -23.03 -15.83 14.44
N ALA A 92 -22.28 -15.24 15.39
CA ALA A 92 -22.36 -15.60 16.80
C ALA A 92 -23.71 -15.21 17.42
N LEU A 93 -24.22 -14.01 17.10
CA LEU A 93 -25.55 -13.55 17.55
C LEU A 93 -26.65 -14.48 17.04
N LEU A 94 -26.64 -14.83 15.75
CA LEU A 94 -27.63 -15.75 15.16
C LEU A 94 -27.61 -17.13 15.82
N ARG A 95 -26.42 -17.69 16.09
CA ARG A 95 -26.27 -18.97 16.82
C ARG A 95 -26.69 -18.89 18.29
N GLY A 96 -26.53 -17.74 18.93
CA GLY A 96 -27.04 -17.48 20.28
C GLY A 96 -28.56 -17.48 20.32
N HIS A 97 -29.20 -16.88 19.32
CA HIS A 97 -30.66 -16.86 19.21
C HIS A 97 -31.28 -18.21 18.81
N SER A 98 -30.58 -19.05 18.04
CA SER A 98 -31.04 -20.41 17.73
C SER A 98 -30.98 -21.38 18.92
N ARG A 99 -30.44 -20.96 20.08
CA ARG A 99 -30.36 -21.74 21.31
C ARG A 99 -31.35 -21.30 22.41
N VAL A 100 -32.30 -20.41 22.11
CA VAL A 100 -33.38 -20.11 23.05
C VAL A 100 -34.18 -21.40 23.26
N PRO A 101 -34.14 -22.01 24.46
CA PRO A 101 -34.87 -23.24 24.73
C PRO A 101 -36.34 -22.86 24.92
N GLY A 102 -37.18 -23.29 24.00
CA GLY A 102 -38.58 -22.93 23.98
C GLY A 102 -39.39 -23.76 23.00
N GLU A 103 -39.19 -25.09 23.01
CA GLU A 103 -40.21 -26.11 22.73
C GLU A 103 -39.91 -27.34 23.61
#